data_AF-A0A840ZEU7-F1
#
_entry.id   AF-A0A840ZEU7-F1
#
_cell.length_a   1.000
_cell.length_b   1.000
_cell.length_c   1.000
_cell.angle_alpha   90.00
_cell.angle_beta   90.00
_cell.angle_gamma   90.00
#
_symmetry.space_group_name_H-M   'P 1'
#
loop_
_entity.id
_entity.type
_entity.pdbx_description
1 polymer ?
#
loop_
_entity_poly.entity_id
_entity_poly.type
_entity_poly.pdbx_seq_one_letter_code
_entity_poly.pdbx_strand_id
1 'polypeptide(L)' 'MTRVQPFADILTAEDSPPTRVIEIGDLTAGIAVPERGGVRFFSSERRFDGLDGTLFRNVEQAARAARDKSRPTRLRA' A
#
# COMPACT_ATOMS: atom_id res chain seq x y z
N MET A 1 -16.01 -19.52 9.29
CA MET A 1 -14.83 -19.86 10.11
C MET A 1 -13.81 -18.75 9.92
N THR A 2 -13.84 -17.72 10.77
CA THR A 2 -12.86 -16.62 10.71
C THR A 2 -11.57 -17.13 11.35
N ARG A 3 -10.55 -17.38 10.54
CA ARG A 3 -9.22 -17.75 11.03
C ARG A 3 -8.60 -16.52 11.67
N VAL A 4 -8.72 -16.41 13.00
CA VAL A 4 -8.01 -15.40 13.77
C VAL A 4 -6.56 -15.88 13.84
N GLN A 5 -5.67 -15.25 13.06
CA GLN A 5 -4.24 -15.55 13.15
C GLN A 5 -3.78 -15.27 14.59
N PRO A 6 -3.09 -16.22 15.27
CA PRO A 6 -2.56 -15.98 16.60
C PRO A 6 -1.55 -14.83 16.55
N PHE A 7 -1.72 -13.86 17.45
CA PHE A 7 -0.94 -12.61 17.52
C PHE A 7 0.57 -12.83 17.70
N ALA A 8 0.98 -14.04 18.11
CA ALA A 8 2.37 -14.42 18.36
C ALA A 8 3.22 -14.57 17.07
N ASP A 9 2.63 -14.92 15.92
CA ASP A 9 3.37 -15.01 14.65
C ASP A 9 3.80 -13.64 14.10
N ILE A 10 3.16 -12.55 14.56
CA ILE A 10 3.51 -11.18 14.14
C ILE A 10 4.91 -10.78 14.63
N LEU A 11 5.32 -11.29 15.80
CA LEU A 11 6.62 -10.98 16.43
C LEU A 11 7.78 -11.86 15.93
N THR A 12 7.53 -12.76 14.97
CA THR A 12 8.59 -13.59 14.35
C THR A 12 8.94 -13.10 12.94
N ALA A 13 8.25 -12.08 12.43
CA ALA A 13 8.60 -11.38 11.20
C ALA A 13 9.68 -10.31 11.42
N GLU A 14 10.59 -10.48 12.38
CA GLU A 14 11.63 -9.51 12.74
C GLU A 14 12.62 -9.19 11.59
N ASP A 15 12.59 -9.98 10.50
CA ASP A 15 13.39 -9.77 9.28
C ASP A 15 12.57 -9.22 8.08
N SER A 16 11.24 -9.15 8.18
CA SER A 16 10.42 -8.56 7.12
C SER A 16 10.11 -7.10 7.48
N PRO A 17 10.29 -6.14 6.55
CA PRO A 17 9.98 -4.75 6.82
C PRO A 17 8.51 -4.64 7.28
N PRO A 18 8.16 -3.77 8.23
CA PRO A 18 6.79 -3.68 8.72
C PRO A 18 5.86 -3.10 7.64
N THR A 19 4.55 -3.38 7.77
CA THR A 19 3.51 -2.69 6.99
C THR A 19 3.65 -1.18 7.14
N ARG A 20 3.60 -0.46 6.02
CA ARG A 20 3.76 1.00 5.98
C ARG A 20 2.49 1.67 5.47
N VAL A 21 2.09 2.76 6.10
CA VAL A 21 1.08 3.68 5.54
C VAL A 21 1.76 4.56 4.50
N ILE A 22 1.09 4.81 3.38
CA ILE A 22 1.55 5.72 2.32
C ILE A 22 0.63 6.93 2.32
N GLU A 23 1.21 8.11 2.55
CA GLU A 23 0.52 9.39 2.57
C GLU A 23 1.06 10.29 1.45
N ILE A 24 0.16 10.93 0.70
CA ILE A 24 0.50 11.88 -0.37
C ILE A 24 -0.15 13.23 -0.08
N GLY A 25 0.66 14.19 0.38
CA GLY A 25 0.13 15.46 0.88
C GLY A 25 -0.75 15.19 2.11
N ASP A 26 -1.98 15.69 2.09
CA ASP A 26 -2.95 15.50 3.19
C ASP A 26 -3.83 14.25 3.02
N LEU A 27 -3.53 13.38 2.05
CA LEU A 27 -4.33 12.19 1.74
C LEU A 27 -3.60 10.91 2.14
N THR A 28 -4.28 10.04 2.88
CA THR A 28 -3.85 8.65 3.06
C THR A 28 -4.11 7.91 1.75
N ALA A 29 -3.05 7.53 1.04
CA ALA A 29 -3.18 6.83 -0.23
C ALA A 29 -3.59 5.38 -0.04
N GLY A 30 -3.02 4.75 0.99
CA GLY A 30 -3.18 3.32 1.23
C GLY A 30 -2.14 2.76 2.19
N ILE A 31 -2.10 1.44 2.27
CA ILE A 31 -1.10 0.69 3.03
C ILE A 31 -0.27 -0.20 2.09
N ALA A 32 1.02 -0.33 2.38
CA ALA A 32 1.93 -1.25 1.74
C ALA A 32 2.22 -2.41 2.70
N VAL A 33 1.64 -3.57 2.40
CA VAL A 33 1.79 -4.80 3.17
C VAL A 33 2.94 -5.62 2.57
N PRO A 34 3.96 -6.00 3.36
CA PRO A 34 5.04 -6.87 2.91
C PRO A 34 4.49 -8.21 2.44
N GLU A 35 4.91 -8.63 1.25
CA GLU A 35 4.59 -9.94 0.69
C GLU A 35 5.84 -10.58 0.08
N ARG A 36 5.74 -11.88 -0.28
CA ARG A 36 6.84 -12.57 -0.93
C ARG A 36 7.16 -11.88 -2.27
N GLY A 37 8.32 -11.25 -2.35
CA GLY A 37 8.79 -10.56 -3.56
C GLY A 37 8.49 -9.06 -3.62
N GLY A 38 8.00 -8.45 -2.54
CA GLY A 38 7.83 -7.00 -2.48
C GLY A 38 6.78 -6.53 -1.48
N VAL A 39 5.95 -5.58 -1.88
CA VAL A 39 4.85 -5.04 -1.07
C VAL A 39 3.57 -4.95 -1.87
N ARG A 40 2.46 -5.44 -1.32
CA ARG A 40 1.13 -5.27 -1.90
C ARG A 40 0.51 -3.97 -1.40
N PHE A 41 0.04 -3.15 -2.33
CA PHE A 41 -0.66 -1.92 -2.01
C PHE A 41 -2.16 -2.17 -1.84
N PHE A 42 -2.77 -1.55 -0.82
CA PHE A 42 -4.23 -1.50 -0.65
C PHE A 42 -4.67 -0.05 -0.59
N SER A 43 -5.65 0.33 -1.40
CA SER A 43 -6.12 1.71 -1.49
C SER A 43 -6.91 2.12 -0.24
N SER A 44 -6.76 3.38 0.16
CA SER A 44 -7.60 4.00 1.19
C SER A 44 -8.66 4.94 0.61
N GLU A 45 -8.54 5.33 -0.67
CA GLU A 45 -9.48 6.20 -1.37
C GLU A 45 -9.65 5.78 -2.84
N ARG A 46 -10.82 6.10 -3.41
CA ARG A 46 -11.20 5.73 -4.79
C ARG A 46 -10.22 6.17 -5.87
N ARG A 47 -9.55 7.30 -5.69
CA ARG A 47 -8.55 7.81 -6.65
C ARG A 47 -7.34 6.88 -6.80
N PHE A 48 -7.10 6.02 -5.80
CA PHE A 48 -6.00 5.06 -5.76
C PHE A 48 -6.44 3.62 -6.07
N ASP A 49 -7.73 3.35 -6.32
CA ASP A 49 -8.25 2.00 -6.60
C ASP A 49 -7.55 1.34 -7.80
N GLY A 50 -7.04 2.12 -8.75
CA GLY A 50 -6.24 1.60 -9.86
C GLY A 50 -4.88 1.01 -9.45
N LEU A 51 -4.49 1.12 -8.18
CA LEU A 51 -3.29 0.52 -7.59
C LEU A 51 -3.64 -0.59 -6.57
N ASP A 52 -4.93 -0.78 -6.25
CA ASP A 52 -5.36 -1.72 -5.23
C ASP A 52 -4.96 -3.16 -5.60
N GLY A 53 -4.44 -3.90 -4.62
CA GLY A 53 -3.91 -5.25 -4.79
C GLY A 53 -2.61 -5.36 -5.59
N THR A 54 -2.07 -4.26 -6.12
CA THR A 54 -0.86 -4.28 -6.95
C THR A 54 0.37 -4.63 -6.11
N LEU A 55 1.14 -5.62 -6.57
CA LEU A 55 2.43 -5.98 -5.97
C LEU A 55 3.54 -5.11 -6.57
N PHE A 56 4.14 -4.27 -5.74
CA PHE A 56 5.30 -3.46 -6.07
C PHE A 56 6.57 -4.10 -5.54
N ARG A 57 7.72 -3.80 -6.14
CA ARG A 57 9.03 -4.30 -5.68
C ARG A 57 9.39 -3.79 -4.29
N ASN A 58 8.95 -2.57 -3.96
CA ASN A 58 9.21 -1.92 -2.67
C ASN A 58 8.18 -0.81 -2.40
N VAL A 59 8.23 -0.25 -1.18
CA VAL A 59 7.33 0.81 -0.71
C VAL A 59 7.51 2.08 -1.53
N GLU A 60 8.73 2.41 -1.94
CA GLU A 60 9.05 3.60 -2.73
C GLU A 60 8.37 3.57 -4.09
N GLN A 61 8.31 2.41 -4.74
CA GLN A 61 7.62 2.24 -6.01
C GLN A 61 6.10 2.38 -5.84
N ALA A 62 5.54 1.80 -4.79
CA ALA A 62 4.13 1.96 -4.45
C ALA A 62 3.78 3.45 -4.18
N ALA A 63 4.61 4.14 -3.39
CA ALA A 63 4.45 5.56 -3.09
C ALA A 63 4.56 6.43 -4.35
N ARG A 64 5.48 6.09 -5.26
CA ARG A 64 5.60 6.79 -6.55
C ARG A 64 4.35 6.63 -7.41
N ALA A 65 3.83 5.41 -7.52
CA ALA A 65 2.59 5.16 -8.26
C ALA A 65 1.40 5.91 -7.63
N ALA A 66 1.31 5.95 -6.30
CA ALA A 66 0.30 6.73 -5.60
C ALA A 66 0.43 8.24 -5.87
N ARG A 67 1.66 8.80 -5.88
CA ARG A 67 1.91 10.19 -6.26
C ARG A 67 1.46 10.51 -7.69
N ASP A 68 1.66 9.58 -8.63
CA ASP A 68 1.23 9.77 -10.01
C ASP A 68 -0.31 9.79 -10.11
N LYS A 69 -1.00 9.01 -9.26
CA LYS A 69 -2.48 8.97 -9.18
C LYS A 69 -3.10 10.12 -8.37
N SER A 70 -2.35 10.71 -7.43
CA SER A 70 -2.84 11.84 -6.63
C SER A 70 -2.89 13.15 -7.43
N ARG A 71 -2.12 13.22 -8.52
CA ARG A 71 -2.17 14.38 -9.42
C ARG A 71 -3.60 14.54 -9.93
N PRO A 72 -4.21 15.72 -9.78
CA PRO A 72 -5.52 15.97 -10.33
C PRO A 72 -5.46 15.66 -11.82
N THR A 73 -6.33 14.78 -12.30
CA THR A 73 -6.60 14.64 -13.72
C THR A 73 -6.94 16.04 -14.19
N ARG A 74 -6.02 16.69 -14.91
CA ARG A 74 -6.35 17.95 -15.58
C ARG A 74 -7.45 17.59 -16.55
N LEU A 75 -8.70 17.92 -16.21
CA LEU A 75 -9.81 17.79 -17.13
C LEU A 75 -9.38 18.48 -18.41
N ARG A 76 -9.37 17.73 -19.51
CA ARG A 76 -9.23 18.30 -20.84
C ARG A 76 -10.49 19.12 -21.09
N ALA A 77 -10.30 20.44 -21.17
CA ALA A 77 -11.26 21.36 -21.77
C ALA A 77 -11.21 21.21 -23.30
#